data_AF-A0A9J7ZYQ7-F1
#
_entry.id   AF-A0A9J7ZYQ7-F1
#
_cell.length_a   1.000
_cell.length_b   1.000
_cell.length_c   1.000
_cell.angle_alpha   90.00
_cell.angle_beta   90.00
_cell.angle_gamma   90.00
#
_symmetry.space_group_name_H-M   'P 1'
#
loop_
_entity.id
_entity.type
_entity.pdbx_description
1 polymer ?
#
loop_
_entity_poly.entity_id
_entity_poly.type
_entity_poly.pdbx_seq_one_letter_code
_entity_poly.pdbx_strand_id
1 'polypeptide(L)'
;MATSALYACTKCNQRFPFEELSQGQQLCKECRIAHPIVKCTYCRSEFQQESKTNTICKKCAQNVKLFGTPKPCQYCNIIAAFIGTKCQRCTNSEKKYGPPQTCEQCKQQCAFDRKDEGRRKVDGKLLCWLCTLSYRRVLQKTKEQRKGLGSSHSNSSSLSEKEHQRHHHHHHHQHHRHGSSHHKISGNLSPEQDQGLWKQSIQKETPKKKPKLETKPSNGDSSSITQSMDSGGTDNFILISQLKEEVMSLKRMLQQRDQTILEKDRKLTELKADFQYQESNMRVKMNNMEKAHKEAMEQQQTKNRELMKQVAALSKGKKFDRSSSSLLLP
;
A
#
# COMPACT_ATOMS: atom_id res chain seq x y z
N MET A 1 -20.36 -14.78 -28.62
CA MET A 1 -19.99 -14.98 -27.21
C MET A 1 -18.63 -14.33 -27.01
N ALA A 2 -18.53 -13.29 -26.18
CA ALA A 2 -17.25 -12.64 -25.90
C ALA A 2 -16.41 -13.57 -25.02
N THR A 3 -15.26 -14.00 -25.52
CA THR A 3 -14.29 -14.76 -24.74
C THR A 3 -13.65 -13.79 -23.74
N SER A 4 -13.94 -13.97 -22.45
CA SER A 4 -13.30 -13.19 -21.39
C SER A 4 -11.78 -13.34 -21.47
N ALA A 5 -11.05 -12.22 -21.46
CA ALA A 5 -9.59 -12.24 -21.48
C ALA A 5 -9.05 -12.95 -20.23
N LEU A 6 -8.20 -13.95 -20.42
CA LEU A 6 -7.57 -14.70 -19.34
C LEU A 6 -6.13 -14.22 -19.11
N TYR A 7 -5.77 -14.07 -17.83
CA TYR A 7 -4.48 -13.57 -17.37
C TYR A 7 -3.71 -14.67 -16.64
N ALA A 8 -2.39 -14.69 -16.80
CA ALA A 8 -1.56 -15.71 -16.17
C ALA A 8 -1.26 -15.36 -14.70
N CYS A 9 -1.38 -16.34 -13.82
CA CYS A 9 -0.88 -16.27 -12.46
C CYS A 9 0.65 -16.17 -12.48
N THR A 10 1.25 -15.19 -11.79
CA THR A 10 2.70 -14.96 -11.81
C THR A 10 3.53 -16.07 -11.13
N LYS A 11 2.87 -17.04 -10.47
CA LYS A 11 3.53 -18.17 -9.80
C LYS A 11 3.36 -19.49 -10.53
N CYS A 12 2.14 -19.89 -10.87
CA CYS A 12 1.87 -21.16 -11.54
C CYS A 12 1.72 -21.03 -13.07
N ASN A 13 1.72 -19.81 -13.60
CA ASN A 13 1.51 -19.48 -15.02
C ASN A 13 0.20 -19.97 -15.64
N GLN A 14 -0.70 -20.57 -14.84
CA GLN A 14 -2.04 -20.93 -15.26
C GLN A 14 -2.90 -19.67 -15.49
N ARG A 15 -3.90 -19.79 -16.36
CA ARG A 15 -4.71 -18.69 -16.85
C ARG A 15 -6.02 -18.61 -16.07
N PHE A 16 -6.34 -17.41 -15.57
CA PHE A 16 -7.53 -17.12 -14.78
C PHE A 16 -8.20 -15.83 -15.26
N PRO A 17 -9.52 -15.64 -15.03
CA PRO A 17 -10.15 -14.33 -15.14
C PRO A 17 -9.45 -13.29 -14.25
N PHE A 18 -9.50 -12.02 -14.64
CA PHE A 18 -8.82 -10.95 -13.91
C PHE A 18 -9.28 -10.85 -12.45
N GLU A 19 -10.58 -11.08 -12.21
CA GLU A 19 -11.25 -11.00 -10.91
C GLU A 19 -10.78 -12.09 -9.94
N GLU A 20 -10.31 -13.22 -10.47
CA GLU A 20 -9.80 -14.34 -9.69
C GLU A 20 -8.32 -14.18 -9.31
N LEU A 21 -7.63 -13.22 -9.90
CA LEU A 21 -6.26 -12.87 -9.56
C LEU A 21 -6.20 -11.82 -8.46
N SER A 22 -5.14 -11.89 -7.63
CA SER A 22 -4.95 -10.91 -6.56
C SER A 22 -4.63 -9.54 -7.15
N GLN A 23 -5.29 -8.51 -6.65
CA GLN A 23 -4.98 -7.13 -7.01
C GLN A 23 -3.53 -6.79 -6.65
N GLY A 24 -2.73 -6.42 -7.66
CA GLY A 24 -1.33 -6.02 -7.53
C GLY A 24 -0.28 -7.13 -7.62
N GLN A 25 -0.60 -8.39 -7.30
CA GLN A 25 0.36 -9.52 -7.38
C GLN A 25 0.06 -10.52 -8.49
N GLN A 26 -1.14 -10.47 -9.09
CA GLN A 26 -1.60 -11.39 -10.13
C GLN A 26 -1.44 -12.88 -9.75
N LEU A 27 -1.93 -13.25 -8.56
CA LEU A 27 -1.89 -14.62 -8.06
C LEU A 27 -3.28 -15.24 -7.97
N CYS A 28 -3.39 -16.47 -8.43
CA CYS A 28 -4.59 -17.28 -8.23
C CYS A 28 -4.82 -17.58 -6.75
N LYS A 29 -6.03 -18.03 -6.42
CA LYS A 29 -6.45 -18.34 -5.04
C LYS A 29 -5.56 -19.39 -4.39
N GLU A 30 -5.20 -20.44 -5.14
CA GLU A 30 -4.34 -21.53 -4.66
C GLU A 30 -2.93 -21.03 -4.33
N CYS A 31 -2.30 -20.29 -5.24
CA CYS A 31 -0.97 -19.72 -5.01
C CYS A 31 -0.96 -18.72 -3.85
N ARG A 32 -2.05 -17.99 -3.62
CA ARG A 32 -2.18 -17.12 -2.43
C ARG A 32 -2.22 -17.90 -1.13
N ILE A 33 -2.90 -19.05 -1.10
CA ILE A 33 -2.99 -19.91 0.09
C ILE A 33 -1.66 -20.63 0.31
N ALA A 34 -1.05 -21.15 -0.76
CA ALA A 34 0.23 -21.83 -0.70
C ALA A 34 1.39 -20.90 -0.28
N HIS A 35 1.30 -19.61 -0.66
CA HIS A 35 2.32 -18.60 -0.39
C HIS A 35 1.70 -17.39 0.33
N PRO A 36 1.43 -17.50 1.64
CA PRO A 36 0.82 -16.40 2.40
C PRO A 36 1.77 -15.21 2.53
N ILE A 37 1.19 -14.02 2.74
CA ILE A 37 1.94 -12.83 3.10
C ILE A 37 2.26 -12.89 4.59
N VAL A 38 3.54 -12.89 4.92
CA VAL A 38 4.05 -12.94 6.30
C VAL A 38 5.00 -11.76 6.55
N LYS A 39 5.31 -11.49 7.83
CA LYS A 39 6.27 -10.46 8.21
C LYS A 39 7.67 -11.05 8.36
N CYS A 40 8.66 -10.38 7.79
CA CYS A 40 10.06 -10.74 7.96
C CYS A 40 10.48 -10.62 9.42
N THR A 41 11.08 -11.66 9.98
CA THR A 41 11.57 -11.69 11.37
C THR A 41 12.51 -10.51 11.68
N TYR A 42 13.39 -10.17 10.75
CA TYR A 42 14.36 -9.08 10.92
C TYR A 42 13.75 -7.71 10.63
N CYS A 43 13.40 -7.40 9.38
CA CYS A 43 13.01 -6.03 9.01
C CYS A 43 11.53 -5.69 9.24
N ARG A 44 10.70 -6.66 9.67
CA ARG A 44 9.24 -6.55 9.88
C ARG A 44 8.43 -6.13 8.65
N SER A 45 9.04 -6.09 7.46
CA SER A 45 8.35 -5.86 6.20
C SER A 45 7.49 -7.08 5.84
N GLU A 46 6.33 -6.84 5.26
CA GLU A 46 5.46 -7.89 4.73
C GLU A 46 6.02 -8.38 3.39
N PHE A 47 6.07 -9.70 3.21
CA PHE A 47 6.53 -10.34 1.99
C PHE A 47 5.81 -11.67 1.79
N GLN A 48 5.81 -12.16 0.57
CA GLN A 48 5.20 -13.44 0.25
C GLN A 48 6.16 -14.60 0.54
N GLN A 49 5.69 -15.56 1.32
CA GLN A 49 6.49 -16.70 1.74
C GLN A 49 6.57 -17.75 0.62
N GLU A 50 7.77 -17.99 0.08
CA GLU A 50 7.99 -18.99 -0.99
C GLU A 50 7.97 -20.43 -0.45
N SER A 51 8.43 -20.64 0.78
CA SER A 51 8.38 -21.94 1.46
C SER A 51 8.08 -21.77 2.94
N LYS A 52 7.42 -22.76 3.56
CA LYS A 52 7.00 -22.74 4.98
C LYS A 52 8.14 -22.47 5.97
N THR A 53 9.39 -22.71 5.56
CA THR A 53 10.61 -22.50 6.37
C THR A 53 11.18 -21.08 6.29
N ASN A 54 10.84 -20.31 5.24
CA ASN A 54 11.39 -18.97 5.04
C ASN A 54 10.66 -17.92 5.86
N THR A 55 11.22 -17.57 7.02
CA THR A 55 10.69 -16.52 7.93
C THR A 55 11.28 -15.13 7.68
N ILE A 56 12.26 -15.03 6.77
CA ILE A 56 12.96 -13.77 6.45
C ILE A 56 12.79 -13.43 4.96
N CYS A 57 12.67 -12.13 4.65
CA CYS A 57 12.55 -11.68 3.26
C CYS A 57 13.88 -11.85 2.49
N LYS A 58 13.81 -11.94 1.16
CA LYS A 58 14.99 -12.13 0.27
C LYS A 58 16.13 -11.16 0.57
N LYS A 59 15.81 -9.88 0.81
CA LYS A 59 16.80 -8.85 1.14
C LYS A 59 17.51 -9.13 2.47
N CYS A 60 16.77 -9.53 3.50
CA CYS A 60 17.37 -9.92 4.77
C CYS A 60 18.16 -11.22 4.65
N ALA A 61 17.68 -12.20 3.88
CA ALA A 61 18.42 -13.44 3.61
C ALA A 61 19.78 -13.16 2.95
N GLN A 62 19.82 -12.28 1.93
CA GLN A 62 21.07 -11.88 1.30
C GLN A 62 22.00 -11.16 2.27
N ASN A 63 21.47 -10.24 3.09
CA ASN A 63 22.29 -9.55 4.08
C ASN A 63 22.83 -10.47 5.17
N VAL A 64 22.07 -11.50 5.59
CA VAL A 64 22.58 -12.53 6.52
C VAL A 64 23.74 -13.29 5.89
N LYS A 65 23.65 -13.63 4.60
CA LYS A 65 24.74 -14.32 3.89
C LYS A 65 26.01 -13.47 3.79
N LEU A 66 25.87 -12.16 3.63
CA LEU A 66 27.01 -11.24 3.44
C LEU A 66 27.61 -10.72 4.75
N PHE A 67 26.76 -10.42 5.75
CA PHE A 67 27.15 -9.70 6.97
C PHE A 67 26.86 -10.48 8.26
N GLY A 68 26.25 -11.66 8.16
CA GLY A 68 25.86 -12.47 9.31
C GLY A 68 24.60 -11.96 10.01
N THR A 69 24.43 -12.41 11.26
CA THR A 69 23.25 -12.10 12.08
C THR A 69 23.21 -10.61 12.44
N PRO A 70 22.11 -9.89 12.15
CA PRO A 70 22.03 -8.46 12.42
C PRO A 70 21.93 -8.17 13.92
N LYS A 71 22.38 -6.97 14.31
CA LYS A 71 22.20 -6.43 15.66
C LYS A 71 20.89 -5.63 15.79
N PRO A 72 20.40 -5.39 17.03
CA PRO A 72 19.33 -4.44 17.28
C PRO A 72 19.71 -3.04 16.80
N CYS A 73 18.80 -2.39 16.08
CA CYS A 73 18.96 -1.01 15.63
C CYS A 73 18.93 -0.05 16.84
N GLN A 74 19.92 0.83 16.94
CA GLN A 74 20.03 1.87 17.98
C GLN A 74 18.77 2.75 18.13
N TYR A 75 18.05 3.01 17.03
CA TYR A 75 16.86 3.88 17.08
C TYR A 75 15.58 3.09 17.32
N CYS A 76 15.30 2.08 16.50
CA CYS A 76 13.99 1.42 16.50
C CYS A 76 13.98 0.03 17.15
N ASN A 77 15.11 -0.43 17.70
CA ASN A 77 15.31 -1.74 18.34
C ASN A 77 14.98 -2.96 17.47
N ILE A 78 14.66 -2.75 16.19
CA ILE A 78 14.48 -3.83 15.22
C ILE A 78 15.84 -4.49 14.97
N ILE A 79 15.90 -5.82 15.09
CA ILE A 79 17.09 -6.64 14.81
C ILE A 79 17.33 -6.69 13.29
N ALA A 80 17.84 -5.59 12.73
CA ALA A 80 18.06 -5.41 11.30
C ALA A 80 19.22 -4.46 11.00
N ALA A 81 20.10 -4.19 11.98
CA ALA A 81 21.36 -3.51 11.77
C ALA A 81 22.40 -4.53 11.28
N PHE A 82 22.46 -4.73 9.97
CA PHE A 82 23.43 -5.61 9.32
C PHE A 82 24.82 -4.97 9.19
N ILE A 83 24.86 -3.64 9.11
CA ILE A 83 26.09 -2.85 8.98
C ILE A 83 26.00 -1.71 9.99
N GLY A 84 26.99 -1.60 10.87
CA GLY A 84 27.03 -0.58 11.94
C GLY A 84 25.96 -0.81 13.01
N THR A 85 25.42 0.28 13.56
CA THR A 85 24.48 0.27 14.70
C THR A 85 23.03 0.56 14.32
N LYS A 86 22.76 0.94 13.07
CA LYS A 86 21.43 1.39 12.62
C LYS A 86 20.91 0.46 11.53
N CYS A 87 19.61 0.14 11.55
CA CYS A 87 19.00 -0.57 10.43
C CYS A 87 18.94 0.33 9.19
N GLN A 88 18.95 -0.27 8.00
CA GLN A 88 18.93 0.46 6.74
C GLN A 88 17.81 1.52 6.65
N ARG A 89 16.64 1.21 7.23
CA ARG A 89 15.50 2.12 7.22
C ARG A 89 15.78 3.39 8.03
N CYS A 90 16.28 3.23 9.26
CA CYS A 90 16.66 4.33 10.13
C CYS A 90 17.79 5.15 9.50
N THR A 91 18.81 4.50 8.94
CA THR A 91 19.92 5.17 8.24
C THR A 91 19.41 6.02 7.07
N ASN A 92 18.50 5.49 6.24
CA ASN A 92 17.95 6.23 5.11
C ASN A 92 17.03 7.37 5.55
N SER A 93 16.23 7.15 6.60
CA SER A 93 15.35 8.19 7.16
C SER A 93 16.15 9.32 7.79
N GLU A 94 17.24 9.02 8.48
CA GLU A 94 18.11 10.03 9.08
C GLU A 94 18.79 10.90 8.02
N LYS A 95 19.31 10.28 6.96
CA LYS A 95 19.88 11.02 5.81
C LYS A 95 18.87 11.95 5.14
N LYS A 96 17.60 11.56 5.09
CA LYS A 96 16.56 12.30 4.36
C LYS A 96 15.83 13.34 5.20
N TYR A 97 15.61 13.05 6.48
CA TYR A 97 14.73 13.83 7.35
C TYR A 97 15.45 14.42 8.57
N GLY A 98 16.74 14.11 8.76
CA GLY A 98 17.51 14.54 9.92
C GLY A 98 17.40 13.58 11.11
N PRO A 99 17.89 14.01 12.29
CA PRO A 99 17.99 13.14 13.47
C PRO A 99 16.61 12.64 13.93
N PRO A 100 16.53 11.42 14.51
CA PRO A 100 15.27 10.89 15.00
C PRO A 100 14.73 11.72 16.16
N GLN A 101 13.41 11.79 16.23
CA GLN A 101 12.62 12.44 17.25
C GLN A 101 11.84 11.40 18.07
N THR A 102 11.33 11.82 19.21
CA THR A 102 10.51 10.97 20.09
C THR A 102 9.17 10.66 19.43
N CYS A 103 8.88 9.37 19.26
CA CYS A 103 7.58 8.90 18.77
C CYS A 103 6.49 9.17 19.80
N GLU A 104 5.40 9.79 19.40
CA GLU A 104 4.31 10.11 20.32
C GLU A 104 3.60 8.87 20.90
N GLN A 105 3.64 7.74 20.19
CA GLN A 105 2.96 6.49 20.59
C GLN A 105 3.85 5.59 21.45
N CYS A 106 5.05 5.23 20.99
CA CYS A 106 5.93 4.31 21.72
C CYS A 106 7.00 5.00 22.57
N LYS A 107 7.08 6.35 22.53
CA LYS A 107 8.03 7.18 23.27
C LYS A 107 9.52 6.91 22.99
N GLN A 108 9.83 6.12 21.96
CA GLN A 108 11.21 5.87 21.52
C GLN A 108 11.70 6.96 20.56
N GLN A 109 13.01 7.27 20.59
CA GLN A 109 13.68 8.17 19.65
C GLN A 109 13.88 7.50 18.28
N CYS A 110 12.79 7.32 17.54
CA CYS A 110 12.81 6.66 16.22
C CYS A 110 11.74 7.17 15.25
N ALA A 111 11.06 8.26 15.59
CA ALA A 111 10.20 8.97 14.65
C ALA A 111 11.04 9.92 13.80
N PHE A 112 10.64 10.14 12.55
CA PHE A 112 11.32 11.07 11.65
C PHE A 112 10.27 12.01 11.10
N ASP A 113 10.54 13.32 11.12
CA ASP A 113 9.58 14.30 10.65
C ASP A 113 9.53 14.31 9.12
N ARG A 114 8.45 13.74 8.59
CA ARG A 114 8.19 13.67 7.14
C ARG A 114 7.45 14.91 6.64
N LYS A 115 7.40 15.99 7.44
CA LYS A 115 6.59 17.19 7.19
C LYS A 115 5.09 16.84 7.07
N ASP A 116 4.30 17.73 6.48
CA ASP A 116 2.84 17.63 6.38
C ASP A 116 2.31 16.31 5.79
N GLU A 117 3.03 15.72 4.82
CA GLU A 117 2.58 14.49 4.14
C GLU A 117 2.51 13.27 5.08
N GLY A 118 3.40 13.23 6.08
CA GLY A 118 3.42 12.21 7.11
C GLY A 118 2.33 12.43 8.15
N ARG A 119 2.25 13.67 8.67
CA ARG A 119 1.37 14.05 9.79
C ARG A 119 -0.11 13.92 9.43
N ARG A 120 -0.54 14.32 8.23
CA ARG A 120 -1.94 14.20 7.79
C ARG A 120 -2.48 12.77 7.79
N LYS A 121 -1.63 11.76 7.57
CA LYS A 121 -2.03 10.33 7.51
C LYS A 121 -2.24 9.69 8.88
N VAL A 122 -1.78 10.35 9.94
CA VAL A 122 -1.79 9.83 11.32
C VAL A 122 -2.32 10.86 12.30
N ASP A 123 -3.30 11.65 11.86
CA ASP A 123 -4.01 12.62 12.72
C ASP A 123 -3.09 13.69 13.33
N GLY A 124 -2.12 14.18 12.54
CA GLY A 124 -1.16 15.19 12.97
C GLY A 124 0.04 14.64 13.75
N LYS A 125 -0.01 13.40 14.24
CA LYS A 125 0.94 12.85 15.22
C LYS A 125 2.29 12.47 14.61
N LEU A 126 3.38 12.71 15.34
CA LEU A 126 4.72 12.28 14.97
C LEU A 126 4.97 10.84 15.41
N LEU A 127 4.78 9.91 14.47
CA LEU A 127 4.89 8.46 14.73
C LEU A 127 6.14 7.85 14.09
N CYS A 128 6.77 6.90 14.79
CA CYS A 128 7.76 6.02 14.18
C CYS A 128 7.12 5.13 13.12
N TRP A 129 7.96 4.47 12.32
CA TRP A 129 7.44 3.65 11.23
C TRP A 129 6.53 2.50 11.72
N LEU A 130 6.90 1.81 12.79
CA LEU A 130 6.11 0.71 13.33
C LEU A 130 4.75 1.18 13.87
N CYS A 131 4.73 2.32 14.56
CA CYS A 131 3.49 2.93 15.05
C CYS A 131 2.62 3.43 13.89
N THR A 132 3.22 3.99 12.85
CA THR A 132 2.51 4.39 11.62
C THR A 132 1.86 3.19 10.93
N LEU A 133 2.58 2.07 10.79
CA LEU A 133 2.01 0.83 10.25
C LEU A 133 0.82 0.34 11.07
N SER A 134 0.97 0.33 12.39
CA SER A 134 -0.06 -0.16 13.30
C SER A 134 -1.30 0.73 13.26
N TYR A 135 -1.12 2.05 13.26
CA TYR A 135 -2.19 3.03 13.14
C TYR A 135 -2.98 2.86 11.84
N ARG A 136 -2.30 2.70 10.69
CA ARG A 136 -2.95 2.46 9.40
C ARG A 136 -3.79 1.19 9.38
N ARG A 137 -3.32 0.10 10.00
CA ARG A 137 -4.10 -1.15 10.10
C ARG A 137 -5.38 -0.96 10.92
N VAL A 138 -5.32 -0.20 12.02
CA VAL A 138 -6.51 0.12 12.84
C VAL A 138 -7.50 0.98 12.05
N LEU A 139 -7.03 1.99 11.31
CA LEU A 139 -7.88 2.81 10.46
C LEU A 139 -8.57 2.01 9.35
N GLN A 140 -7.87 1.06 8.71
CA GLN A 140 -8.46 0.19 7.70
C GLN A 140 -9.57 -0.69 8.29
N LYS A 141 -9.33 -1.33 9.45
CA LYS A 141 -10.35 -2.13 10.14
C LYS A 141 -11.60 -1.32 10.49
N THR A 142 -11.43 -0.09 10.96
CA THR A 142 -12.56 0.79 11.30
C THR A 142 -13.34 1.21 10.05
N LYS A 143 -12.66 1.44 8.92
CA LYS A 143 -13.30 1.77 7.64
C LYS A 143 -14.10 0.60 7.06
N GLU A 144 -13.60 -0.63 7.20
CA GLU A 144 -14.31 -1.86 6.77
C GLU A 144 -15.54 -2.13 7.64
N GLN A 145 -15.43 -1.96 8.97
CA GLN A 145 -16.58 -2.12 9.88
C GLN A 145 -17.71 -1.11 9.60
N ARG A 146 -17.37 0.15 9.26
CA ARG A 146 -18.38 1.14 8.86
C ARG A 146 -19.08 0.82 7.53
N LYS A 147 -18.43 0.07 6.64
CA LYS A 147 -19.05 -0.41 5.39
C LYS A 147 -19.96 -1.63 5.61
N GLY A 148 -19.70 -2.43 6.65
CA GLY A 148 -20.48 -3.62 6.98
C GLY A 148 -21.78 -3.37 7.76
N LEU A 149 -21.94 -2.20 8.38
CA LEU A 149 -23.08 -1.86 9.25
C LEU A 149 -24.09 -0.88 8.64
N GLY A 150 -23.90 -0.46 7.38
CA GLY A 150 -24.75 0.53 6.69
C GLY A 150 -25.88 -0.04 5.82
N SER A 151 -26.35 -1.27 6.06
CA SER A 151 -27.41 -1.89 5.25
C SER A 151 -28.66 -2.26 6.06
N SER A 152 -29.05 -1.43 7.01
CA SER A 152 -30.37 -1.51 7.66
C SER A 152 -30.75 -0.14 8.22
N HIS A 153 -31.94 0.33 7.85
CA HIS A 153 -32.63 1.57 8.25
C HIS A 153 -32.19 2.91 7.63
N SER A 154 -32.91 3.28 6.55
CA SER A 154 -33.93 4.33 6.67
C SER A 154 -34.95 4.23 5.53
N ASN A 155 -36.19 3.93 5.91
CA ASN A 155 -37.36 3.99 5.05
C ASN A 155 -38.16 5.21 5.56
N SER A 156 -38.27 6.27 4.76
CA SER A 156 -39.38 7.23 4.91
C SER A 156 -39.66 7.90 3.56
N SER A 157 -40.85 7.59 3.09
CA SER A 157 -41.63 8.14 1.97
C SER A 157 -41.75 9.67 1.94
N SER A 158 -41.72 10.27 0.74
CA SER A 158 -42.90 10.95 0.15
C SER A 158 -42.61 11.65 -1.19
N LEU A 159 -43.36 11.22 -2.22
CA LEU A 159 -44.08 12.01 -3.24
C LEU A 159 -43.33 12.96 -4.18
N SER A 160 -43.23 12.57 -5.46
CA SER A 160 -43.69 13.40 -6.59
C SER A 160 -43.87 12.58 -7.88
N GLU A 161 -45.08 12.67 -8.44
CA GLU A 161 -45.41 12.28 -9.81
C GLU A 161 -44.74 13.22 -10.83
N LYS A 162 -44.05 12.67 -11.84
CA LYS A 162 -44.36 12.89 -13.27
C LYS A 162 -43.39 12.14 -14.19
N GLU A 163 -43.99 11.62 -15.25
CA GLU A 163 -43.53 10.60 -16.18
C GLU A 163 -42.76 11.18 -17.38
N HIS A 164 -41.96 10.29 -18.03
CA HIS A 164 -41.27 10.42 -19.33
C HIS A 164 -39.99 11.30 -19.35
N GLN A 165 -38.76 10.84 -19.65
CA GLN A 165 -38.35 9.97 -20.76
C GLN A 165 -36.86 9.51 -20.68
N ARG A 166 -36.61 8.27 -21.14
CA ARG A 166 -35.36 7.70 -21.73
C ARG A 166 -34.18 7.27 -20.83
N HIS A 167 -34.09 5.94 -20.69
CA HIS A 167 -32.93 5.05 -20.86
C HIS A 167 -31.62 5.32 -20.09
N HIS A 168 -31.33 4.48 -19.08
CA HIS A 168 -30.08 3.70 -18.91
C HIS A 168 -30.21 2.77 -17.67
N HIS A 169 -30.61 1.51 -17.88
CA HIS A 169 -30.67 0.51 -16.80
C HIS A 169 -29.34 -0.24 -16.67
N HIS A 170 -28.60 0.02 -15.59
CA HIS A 170 -27.63 -0.92 -15.04
C HIS A 170 -28.40 -2.06 -14.34
N HIS A 171 -28.47 -3.22 -14.97
CA HIS A 171 -28.99 -4.44 -14.35
C HIS A 171 -28.01 -4.96 -13.29
N HIS A 172 -28.32 -4.68 -12.03
CA HIS A 172 -27.81 -5.43 -10.88
C HIS A 172 -28.70 -6.68 -10.74
N HIS A 173 -28.29 -7.82 -11.29
CA HIS A 173 -28.96 -9.09 -11.00
C HIS A 173 -28.35 -9.72 -9.74
N GLN A 174 -29.20 -9.87 -8.73
CA GLN A 174 -28.93 -10.58 -7.49
C GLN A 174 -29.91 -11.76 -7.43
N HIS A 175 -29.42 -12.98 -7.61
CA HIS A 175 -30.08 -14.28 -7.38
C HIS A 175 -28.95 -15.33 -7.39
N HIS A 176 -28.89 -16.41 -6.62
CA HIS A 176 -29.72 -17.00 -5.58
C HIS A 176 -28.78 -17.89 -4.74
N ARG A 177 -29.06 -18.02 -3.44
CA ARG A 177 -28.53 -19.11 -2.61
C ARG A 177 -28.96 -20.47 -3.17
N HIS A 178 -28.06 -21.46 -3.14
CA HIS A 178 -28.42 -22.84 -2.89
C HIS A 178 -27.58 -23.36 -1.72
N GLY A 179 -28.27 -23.93 -0.73
CA GLY A 179 -27.69 -24.61 0.41
C GLY A 179 -27.58 -26.13 0.21
N SER A 180 -27.04 -26.76 1.26
CA SER A 180 -26.83 -28.19 1.54
C SER A 180 -25.33 -28.54 1.58
N SER A 181 -24.73 -29.19 2.59
CA SER A 181 -25.29 -30.03 3.65
C SER A 181 -24.45 -29.96 4.93
N HIS A 182 -25.11 -30.25 6.04
CA HIS A 182 -24.54 -30.52 7.35
C HIS A 182 -23.59 -31.74 7.34
N HIS A 183 -22.49 -31.66 8.08
CA HIS A 183 -22.03 -32.78 8.92
C HIS A 183 -21.53 -32.22 10.26
N LYS A 184 -22.27 -32.51 11.32
CA LYS A 184 -21.80 -32.43 12.70
C LYS A 184 -21.04 -33.72 12.99
N ILE A 185 -19.80 -33.62 13.46
CA ILE A 185 -19.19 -34.65 14.29
C ILE A 185 -18.67 -33.96 15.54
N SER A 186 -19.33 -34.28 16.65
CA SER A 186 -18.90 -34.03 18.01
C SER A 186 -17.67 -34.90 18.32
N GLY A 187 -16.69 -34.33 19.00
CA GLY A 187 -15.54 -35.06 19.52
C GLY A 187 -14.85 -34.23 20.59
N ASN A 188 -15.27 -34.44 21.83
CA ASN A 188 -14.58 -34.00 23.03
C ASN A 188 -13.09 -34.36 22.95
N LEU A 189 -12.24 -33.51 23.55
CA LEU A 189 -11.28 -33.88 24.60
C LEU A 189 -10.44 -32.63 24.98
N SER A 190 -10.67 -32.16 26.20
CA SER A 190 -9.72 -31.42 27.05
C SER A 190 -9.45 -32.35 28.24
N PRO A 191 -8.26 -32.35 28.89
CA PRO A 191 -7.82 -31.34 29.86
C PRO A 191 -6.30 -31.01 29.69
N GLU A 192 -5.58 -30.08 30.35
CA GLU A 192 -5.69 -29.38 31.63
C GLU A 192 -4.61 -28.26 31.70
N GLN A 193 -4.77 -27.32 32.64
CA GLN A 193 -3.77 -26.41 33.28
C GLN A 193 -3.15 -25.29 32.41
N ASP A 194 -3.11 -24.00 32.80
CA ASP A 194 -2.89 -23.44 34.14
C ASP A 194 -3.58 -22.07 34.32
N GLN A 195 -4.02 -21.81 35.55
CA GLN A 195 -4.79 -20.66 36.02
C GLN A 195 -3.87 -19.60 36.62
N GLY A 196 -4.03 -18.34 36.20
CA GLY A 196 -3.46 -17.17 36.88
C GLY A 196 -4.55 -16.12 37.10
N LEU A 197 -5.09 -16.10 38.33
CA LEU A 197 -6.15 -15.23 38.83
C LEU A 197 -5.75 -13.74 38.83
N TRP A 198 -6.72 -12.87 38.51
CA TRP A 198 -6.94 -11.63 39.26
C TRP A 198 -8.42 -11.26 39.21
N LYS A 199 -9.07 -11.31 40.38
CA LYS A 199 -10.40 -10.76 40.64
C LYS A 199 -10.24 -9.42 41.36
N GLN A 200 -10.97 -8.44 40.83
CA GLN A 200 -11.76 -7.44 41.54
C GLN A 200 -11.04 -6.36 42.35
N SER A 201 -11.21 -5.11 41.91
CA SER A 201 -11.69 -4.02 42.77
C SER A 201 -12.33 -2.93 41.90
N ILE A 202 -13.66 -2.82 42.06
CA ILE A 202 -14.48 -1.72 41.55
C ILE A 202 -14.40 -0.59 42.57
N GLN A 203 -13.90 0.57 42.18
CA GLN A 203 -14.23 1.83 42.82
C GLN A 203 -14.55 2.87 41.75
N LYS A 204 -15.80 3.35 41.79
CA LYS A 204 -16.33 4.50 41.07
C LYS A 204 -15.87 5.76 41.81
N GLU A 205 -15.33 6.75 41.10
CA GLU A 205 -15.33 8.16 41.54
C GLU A 205 -15.38 9.07 40.30
N THR A 206 -16.37 9.95 40.29
CA THR A 206 -16.72 10.95 39.27
C THR A 206 -15.98 12.29 39.48
N PRO A 207 -15.78 13.15 38.45
CA PRO A 207 -15.08 14.43 38.61
C PRO A 207 -15.98 15.59 39.08
N LYS A 208 -15.58 16.33 40.13
CA LYS A 208 -16.08 17.68 40.52
C LYS A 208 -15.32 18.74 39.70
N LYS A 209 -15.96 19.59 38.87
CA LYS A 209 -16.74 20.83 39.08
C LYS A 209 -15.95 22.08 39.51
N LYS A 210 -16.15 23.12 38.68
CA LYS A 210 -15.72 24.53 38.73
C LYS A 210 -16.45 25.34 39.84
N PRO A 211 -16.01 26.58 40.17
CA PRO A 211 -16.42 27.32 41.36
C PRO A 211 -17.80 27.99 41.29
N LYS A 212 -18.20 28.50 42.46
CA LYS A 212 -19.53 28.81 43.00
C LYS A 212 -19.66 30.30 43.34
N LEU A 213 -20.88 30.84 43.29
CA LEU A 213 -21.40 31.97 44.10
C LEU A 213 -22.95 31.89 44.05
N GLU A 214 -23.67 31.44 45.09
CA GLU A 214 -24.32 32.22 46.19
C GLU A 214 -25.20 33.37 45.63
N THR A 215 -26.51 33.51 45.90
CA THR A 215 -27.17 33.66 47.22
C THR A 215 -28.72 33.50 47.11
N LYS A 216 -29.38 33.40 48.26
CA LYS A 216 -30.79 33.07 48.63
C LYS A 216 -31.90 34.11 48.24
N PRO A 217 -33.20 33.85 48.54
CA PRO A 217 -34.38 34.24 47.75
C PRO A 217 -35.15 35.48 48.26
N SER A 218 -36.07 36.02 47.46
CA SER A 218 -37.14 36.91 47.92
C SER A 218 -38.36 36.90 46.97
N ASN A 219 -39.55 37.06 47.54
CA ASN A 219 -40.87 37.07 46.93
C ASN A 219 -41.05 38.14 45.83
N GLY A 220 -41.96 37.91 44.89
CA GLY A 220 -42.39 38.93 43.94
C GLY A 220 -43.43 38.43 42.96
N ASP A 221 -44.68 38.78 43.25
CA ASP A 221 -45.91 38.58 42.49
C ASP A 221 -45.89 39.32 41.13
N SER A 222 -46.93 39.06 40.32
CA SER A 222 -47.42 39.85 39.18
C SER A 222 -47.07 39.38 37.76
N SER A 223 -48.05 38.70 37.19
CA SER A 223 -48.47 38.77 35.79
C SER A 223 -48.40 40.17 35.17
N SER A 224 -47.89 40.28 33.94
CA SER A 224 -48.49 41.14 32.92
C SER A 224 -48.04 40.77 31.51
N ILE A 225 -49.04 40.72 30.65
CA ILE A 225 -49.02 40.40 29.25
C ILE A 225 -48.48 41.60 28.45
N THR A 226 -47.84 41.32 27.31
CA THR A 226 -47.61 42.18 26.14
C THR A 226 -46.32 43.05 26.02
N GLN A 227 -45.79 43.00 24.79
CA GLN A 227 -44.98 43.99 24.05
C GLN A 227 -43.44 43.89 24.13
N SER A 228 -42.86 43.08 23.22
CA SER A 228 -41.88 43.55 22.21
C SER A 228 -41.30 42.35 21.42
N MET A 229 -42.05 41.87 20.42
CA MET A 229 -41.55 40.91 19.43
C MET A 229 -40.93 41.63 18.22
N ASP A 230 -39.87 42.42 18.41
CA ASP A 230 -39.18 42.99 17.23
C ASP A 230 -37.68 43.27 17.38
N SER A 231 -36.95 42.38 18.06
CA SER A 231 -35.47 42.42 18.06
C SER A 231 -34.79 41.12 17.61
N GLY A 232 -35.56 40.07 17.28
CA GLY A 232 -35.01 38.82 16.74
C GLY A 232 -34.90 38.76 15.22
N GLY A 233 -35.50 39.71 14.49
CA GLY A 233 -35.49 39.73 13.01
C GLY A 233 -34.15 40.22 12.43
N THR A 234 -33.55 41.23 13.06
CA THR A 234 -32.26 41.82 12.68
C THR A 234 -31.09 40.86 12.93
N ASP A 235 -31.07 40.17 14.07
CA ASP A 235 -30.03 39.17 14.40
C ASP A 235 -30.10 37.96 13.46
N ASN A 236 -31.31 37.49 13.15
CA ASN A 236 -31.50 36.44 12.14
C ASN A 236 -31.06 36.90 10.75
N PHE A 237 -31.33 38.15 10.37
CA PHE A 237 -30.90 38.71 9.09
C PHE A 237 -29.37 38.81 8.98
N ILE A 238 -28.69 39.27 10.05
CA ILE A 238 -27.22 39.32 10.12
C ILE A 238 -26.62 37.92 10.01
N LEU A 239 -27.15 36.95 10.76
CA LEU A 239 -26.69 35.56 10.71
C LEU A 239 -26.90 34.94 9.33
N ILE A 240 -28.04 35.19 8.68
CA ILE A 240 -28.31 34.73 7.31
C ILE A 240 -27.32 35.37 6.33
N SER A 241 -26.98 36.65 6.49
CA SER A 241 -26.01 37.33 5.63
C SER A 241 -24.60 36.74 5.80
N GLN A 242 -24.19 36.50 7.05
CA GLN A 242 -22.89 35.88 7.36
C GLN A 242 -22.79 34.44 6.81
N LEU A 243 -23.85 33.64 6.95
CA LEU A 243 -23.91 32.30 6.35
C LEU A 243 -23.88 32.34 4.82
N LYS A 244 -24.52 33.33 4.18
CA LYS A 244 -24.44 33.53 2.73
C LYS A 244 -23.01 33.87 2.29
N GLU A 245 -22.31 34.72 3.04
CA GLU A 245 -20.91 35.05 2.77
C GLU A 245 -19.99 33.84 2.94
N GLU A 246 -20.18 33.03 3.99
CA GLU A 246 -19.45 31.78 4.19
C GLU A 246 -19.70 30.80 3.04
N VAL A 247 -20.95 30.63 2.61
CA VAL A 247 -21.30 29.79 1.46
C VAL A 247 -20.64 30.30 0.18
N MET A 248 -20.62 31.62 -0.06
CA MET A 248 -19.92 32.20 -1.22
C MET A 248 -18.40 31.98 -1.16
N SER A 249 -17.80 32.13 0.02
CA SER A 249 -16.37 31.88 0.24
C SER A 249 -16.00 30.41 0.01
N LEU A 250 -16.80 29.48 0.56
CA LEU A 250 -16.63 28.04 0.37
C LEU A 250 -16.80 27.66 -1.12
N LYS A 251 -17.79 28.23 -1.81
CA LYS A 251 -17.97 28.01 -3.26
C LYS A 251 -16.75 28.48 -4.07
N ARG A 252 -16.17 29.65 -3.75
CA ARG A 252 -14.94 30.13 -4.41
C ARG A 252 -13.76 29.20 -4.14
N MET A 253 -13.59 28.73 -2.90
CA MET A 253 -12.54 27.77 -2.59
C MET A 253 -12.71 26.45 -3.33
N LEU A 254 -13.93 25.92 -3.44
CA LEU A 254 -14.21 24.72 -4.24
C LEU A 254 -13.84 24.92 -5.71
N GLN A 255 -14.29 26.02 -6.32
CA GLN A 255 -13.97 26.32 -7.71
C GLN A 255 -12.45 26.45 -7.95
N GLN A 256 -11.71 27.06 -7.02
CA GLN A 256 -10.26 27.14 -7.09
C GLN A 256 -9.59 25.74 -6.98
N ARG A 257 -10.14 24.86 -6.15
CA ARG A 257 -9.65 23.48 -6.01
C ARG A 257 -9.93 22.67 -7.26
N ASP A 258 -11.11 22.81 -7.85
CA ASP A 258 -11.47 22.14 -9.11
C ASP A 258 -10.56 22.58 -10.25
N GLN A 259 -10.26 23.88 -10.36
CA GLN A 259 -9.30 24.39 -11.34
C GLN A 259 -7.89 23.80 -11.14
N THR A 260 -7.46 23.68 -9.88
CA THR A 260 -6.16 23.08 -9.53
C THR A 260 -6.12 21.58 -9.87
N ILE A 261 -7.23 20.87 -9.69
CA ILE A 261 -7.35 19.44 -10.04
C ILE A 261 -7.22 19.27 -11.55
N LEU A 262 -7.97 20.05 -12.33
CA LEU A 262 -7.90 20.03 -13.79
C LEU A 262 -6.48 20.30 -14.31
N GLU A 263 -5.78 21.27 -13.72
CA GLU A 263 -4.40 21.56 -14.13
C GLU A 263 -3.44 20.42 -13.79
N LYS A 264 -3.64 19.73 -12.66
CA LYS A 264 -2.86 18.54 -12.30
C LYS A 264 -3.16 17.35 -13.21
N ASP A 265 -4.41 17.16 -13.60
CA ASP A 265 -4.80 16.10 -14.53
C ASP A 265 -4.22 16.33 -15.93
N ARG A 266 -4.12 17.59 -16.37
CA ARG A 266 -3.42 17.95 -17.60
C ARG A 266 -1.93 17.60 -17.53
N LYS A 267 -1.22 18.03 -16.47
CA LYS A 267 0.20 17.70 -16.27
C LYS A 267 0.45 16.20 -16.16
N LEU A 268 -0.47 15.47 -15.52
CA LEU A 268 -0.39 14.02 -15.40
C LEU A 268 -0.55 13.32 -16.75
N THR A 269 -1.39 13.86 -17.63
CA THR A 269 -1.57 13.34 -19.00
C THR A 269 -0.33 13.58 -19.85
N GLU A 270 0.26 14.79 -19.77
CA GLU A 270 1.51 15.14 -20.46
C GLU A 270 2.66 14.24 -20.03
N LEU A 271 2.88 14.10 -18.71
CA LEU A 271 3.92 13.22 -18.18
C LEU A 271 3.72 11.74 -18.56
N LYS A 272 2.47 11.28 -18.68
CA LYS A 272 2.19 9.91 -19.17
C LYS A 272 2.59 9.75 -20.63
N ALA A 273 2.31 10.74 -21.47
CA ALA A 273 2.70 10.73 -22.87
C ALA A 273 4.23 10.73 -23.03
N ASP A 274 4.93 11.59 -22.28
CA ASP A 274 6.39 11.65 -22.27
C ASP A 274 7.02 10.34 -21.79
N PHE A 275 6.48 9.76 -20.73
CA PHE A 275 6.95 8.48 -20.21
C PHE A 275 6.77 7.36 -21.25
N GLN A 276 5.62 7.30 -21.91
CA GLN A 276 5.36 6.32 -22.96
C GLN A 276 6.29 6.51 -24.16
N TYR A 277 6.56 7.76 -24.55
CA TYR A 277 7.51 8.06 -25.62
C TYR A 277 8.94 7.64 -25.25
N GLN A 278 9.39 7.94 -24.04
CA GLN A 278 10.70 7.52 -23.54
C GLN A 278 10.82 5.99 -23.45
N GLU A 279 9.79 5.30 -22.95
CA GLU A 279 9.76 3.83 -22.88
C GLU A 279 9.87 3.21 -24.27
N SER A 280 9.09 3.73 -25.23
CA SER A 280 9.13 3.27 -26.63
C SER A 280 10.52 3.47 -27.23
N ASN A 281 11.12 4.65 -27.06
CA ASN A 281 12.47 4.93 -27.55
C ASN A 281 13.52 4.01 -26.90
N MET A 282 13.42 3.77 -25.59
CA MET A 282 14.33 2.86 -24.88
C MET A 282 14.19 1.42 -25.40
N ARG A 283 12.96 0.96 -25.66
CA ARG A 283 12.69 -0.37 -26.22
C ARG A 283 13.29 -0.52 -27.61
N VAL A 284 13.15 0.48 -28.48
CA VAL A 284 13.76 0.49 -29.81
C VAL A 284 15.29 0.47 -29.72
N LYS A 285 15.88 1.30 -28.86
CA LYS A 285 17.33 1.32 -28.63
C LYS A 285 17.85 -0.03 -28.14
N MET A 286 17.17 -0.65 -27.18
CA MET A 286 17.53 -1.97 -26.66
C MET A 286 17.48 -3.04 -27.76
N ASN A 287 16.43 -3.05 -28.58
CA ASN A 287 16.28 -4.00 -29.68
C ASN A 287 17.35 -3.80 -30.77
N ASN A 288 17.70 -2.54 -31.09
CA ASN A 288 18.78 -2.23 -32.04
C ASN A 288 20.15 -2.67 -31.50
N MET A 289 20.41 -2.44 -30.21
CA MET A 289 21.64 -2.89 -29.56
C MET A 289 21.75 -4.42 -29.55
N GLU A 290 20.66 -5.12 -29.27
CA GLU A 290 20.60 -6.59 -29.29
C GLU A 290 20.84 -7.14 -30.70
N LYS A 291 20.23 -6.52 -31.72
CA LYS A 291 20.46 -6.88 -33.13
C LYS A 291 21.92 -6.67 -33.54
N ALA A 292 22.49 -5.50 -33.24
CA ALA A 292 23.89 -5.19 -33.56
C ALA A 292 24.86 -6.16 -32.85
N HIS A 293 24.59 -6.50 -31.60
CA HIS A 293 25.38 -7.49 -30.87
C HIS A 293 25.30 -8.88 -31.51
N LYS A 294 24.10 -9.30 -31.95
CA LYS A 294 23.91 -10.57 -32.64
C LYS A 294 24.69 -10.63 -33.96
N GLU A 295 24.61 -9.57 -34.77
CA GLU A 295 25.36 -9.46 -36.03
C GLU A 295 26.88 -9.49 -35.78
N ALA A 296 27.39 -8.78 -34.77
CA ALA A 296 28.80 -8.82 -34.40
C ALA A 296 29.25 -10.22 -33.96
N MET A 297 28.43 -10.93 -33.19
CA MET A 297 28.69 -12.30 -32.78
C MET A 297 28.74 -13.27 -33.97
N GLU A 298 27.80 -13.15 -34.92
CA GLU A 298 27.78 -13.97 -36.14
C GLU A 298 29.02 -13.70 -37.02
N GLN A 299 29.42 -12.43 -37.17
CA GLN A 299 30.65 -12.07 -37.88
C GLN A 299 31.89 -12.67 -37.20
N GLN A 300 31.98 -12.56 -35.87
CA GLN A 300 33.10 -13.10 -35.13
C GLN A 300 33.15 -14.63 -35.22
N GLN A 301 32.00 -15.32 -35.12
CA GLN A 301 31.92 -16.77 -35.33
C GLN A 301 32.36 -17.18 -36.74
N THR A 302 31.95 -16.44 -37.77
CA THR A 302 32.33 -16.71 -39.16
C THR A 302 33.83 -16.55 -39.36
N LYS A 303 34.42 -15.46 -38.84
CA LYS A 303 35.89 -15.26 -38.84
C LYS A 303 36.61 -16.38 -38.10
N ASN A 304 36.09 -16.82 -36.96
CA ASN A 304 36.68 -17.91 -36.19
C ASN A 304 36.69 -19.24 -36.99
N ARG A 305 35.59 -19.56 -37.66
CA ARG A 305 35.52 -20.73 -38.56
C ARG A 305 36.52 -20.62 -39.71
N GLU A 306 36.66 -19.44 -40.30
CA GLU A 306 37.59 -19.22 -41.41
C GLU A 306 39.06 -19.33 -40.97
N LEU A 307 39.41 -18.73 -39.84
CA LEU A 307 40.74 -18.88 -39.23
C LEU A 307 41.05 -20.34 -38.89
N MET A 308 40.08 -21.09 -38.36
CA MET A 308 40.25 -22.52 -38.09
C MET A 308 40.52 -23.32 -39.38
N LYS A 309 39.85 -22.99 -40.49
CA LYS A 309 40.14 -23.60 -41.81
C LYS A 309 41.54 -23.25 -42.30
N GLN A 310 41.96 -21.99 -42.19
CA GLN A 310 43.30 -21.54 -42.60
C GLN A 310 44.39 -22.23 -41.77
N VAL A 311 44.22 -22.33 -40.45
CA VAL A 311 45.13 -23.07 -39.56
C VAL A 311 45.21 -24.55 -39.95
N ALA A 312 44.08 -25.19 -40.26
CA ALA A 312 44.06 -26.58 -40.71
C ALA A 312 44.77 -26.77 -42.06
N ALA A 313 44.61 -25.84 -43.01
CA ALA A 313 45.28 -25.88 -44.31
C ALA A 313 46.81 -25.74 -44.16
N LEU A 314 47.27 -24.76 -43.39
CA LEU A 314 48.70 -24.56 -43.10
C LEU A 314 49.32 -25.76 -42.36
N SER A 315 48.56 -26.37 -41.45
CA SER A 315 48.99 -27.57 -40.72
C SER A 315 49.12 -28.81 -41.61
N LYS A 316 48.33 -28.91 -42.69
CA LYS A 316 48.46 -29.97 -43.70
C LYS A 316 49.64 -29.72 -44.65
N GLY A 317 49.89 -28.47 -45.05
CA GLY A 317 51.04 -28.11 -45.90
C GLY A 317 52.39 -28.43 -45.26
N LYS A 318 52.55 -28.21 -43.95
CA LYS A 318 53.78 -28.54 -43.21
C LYS A 318 54.14 -30.04 -43.17
N LYS A 319 53.21 -30.95 -43.49
CA LYS A 319 53.51 -32.40 -43.53
C LYS A 319 54.16 -32.83 -44.86
N PHE A 320 54.00 -32.06 -45.93
CA PHE A 320 54.54 -32.42 -47.24
C PHE A 320 56.05 -32.08 -47.36
N ASP A 321 56.50 -30.97 -46.76
CA ASP A 321 57.92 -30.58 -46.76
C ASP A 321 58.82 -31.54 -45.95
N ARG A 322 58.28 -32.18 -44.90
CA ARG A 322 59.08 -33.03 -44.02
C ARG A 322 59.41 -34.42 -44.60
N SER A 323 58.77 -34.83 -45.70
CA SER A 323 59.02 -36.13 -46.33
C SER A 323 60.05 -36.11 -47.47
N SER A 324 60.55 -34.92 -47.87
CA SER A 324 61.56 -34.79 -48.96
C SER A 324 62.99 -34.53 -48.47
N SER A 325 63.25 -34.38 -47.17
CA SER A 325 64.59 -34.02 -46.64
C SER A 325 65.29 -35.13 -45.85
N SER A 326 64.93 -36.41 -45.99
CA SER A 326 65.58 -37.52 -45.26
C SER A 326 66.44 -38.45 -46.11
N LEU A 327 66.87 -38.04 -47.31
CA LEU A 327 67.85 -38.79 -48.09
C LEU A 327 68.97 -37.86 -48.52
N LEU A 328 69.95 -37.63 -47.64
CA LEU A 328 71.33 -37.35 -48.02
C LEU A 328 72.22 -37.31 -46.77
N LEU A 329 73.38 -37.95 -46.94
CA LEU A 329 74.65 -37.84 -46.22
C LEU A 329 75.01 -39.00 -45.25
N PRO A 330 76.33 -39.29 -45.14
CA PRO A 330 76.97 -40.52 -45.60
C PRO A 330 77.32 -41.53 -44.48
#